data_AF-A0A9E7R5Q9-F1
#
_entry.id   AF-A0A9E7R5Q9-F1
#
_cell.length_a   1.000
_cell.length_b   1.000
_cell.length_c   1.000
_cell.angle_alpha   90.00
_cell.angle_beta   90.00
_cell.angle_gamma   90.00
#
_symmetry.space_group_name_H-M   'P 1'
#
loop_
_entity.id
_entity.type
_entity.pdbx_description
1 polymer ?
#
loop_
_entity_poly.entity_id
_entity_poly.type
_entity_poly.pdbx_seq_one_letter_code
_entity_poly.pdbx_strand_id
1 'polypeptide(L)' 'MSAPASSDPAPDEEPPERHRRISAYSSRPDRTVFTESGNPDGWIATDATVDVEP' A
#
# COMPACT_ATOMS: atom_id res chain seq x y z
N MET A 1 22.24 12.55 -32.85
CA MET A 1 21.20 11.67 -32.26
C MET A 1 20.76 12.34 -30.96
N SER A 2 19.51 12.80 -30.87
CA SER A 2 18.99 13.43 -29.64
C SER A 2 18.62 12.34 -28.62
N ALA A 3 19.05 12.50 -27.38
CA ALA A 3 18.60 11.67 -26.27
C ALA A 3 17.09 11.91 -26.03
N PRO A 4 16.30 10.88 -25.68
CA PRO A 4 14.91 11.10 -25.31
C PRO A 4 14.86 11.95 -24.03
N ALA A 5 13.96 12.93 -24.02
CA ALA A 5 13.66 13.71 -22.82
C ALA A 5 13.28 12.74 -21.69
N SER A 6 13.97 12.85 -20.55
CA SER A 6 13.59 12.17 -19.32
C SER A 6 12.18 12.65 -18.98
N SER A 7 11.19 11.78 -19.15
CA SER A 7 9.82 12.04 -18.72
C SER A 7 9.82 11.95 -17.20
N ASP A 8 10.16 13.06 -16.55
CA ASP A 8 10.08 13.18 -15.10
C ASP A 8 8.61 12.93 -14.72
N PRO A 9 8.28 11.90 -13.92
CA PRO A 9 6.91 11.70 -13.51
C PRO A 9 6.49 12.94 -12.71
N ALA A 10 5.39 13.56 -13.13
CA ALA A 10 4.77 14.65 -12.39
C ALA A 10 4.56 14.22 -10.93
N PRO A 11 4.69 15.13 -9.95
CA PRO A 11 4.44 14.79 -8.55
C PRO A 11 3.04 14.18 -8.47
N ASP A 12 2.96 12.98 -7.92
CA ASP A 12 1.70 12.28 -7.67
C ASP A 12 0.81 13.26 -6.88
N GLU A 13 -0.21 13.82 -7.53
CA GLU A 13 -1.23 14.60 -6.84
C GLU A 13 -1.93 13.61 -5.92
N GLU A 14 -1.53 13.59 -4.64
CA GLU A 14 -2.14 12.68 -3.67
C GLU A 14 -3.65 12.89 -3.71
N PRO A 15 -4.44 11.84 -4.07
CA PRO A 15 -5.88 11.99 -4.17
C PRO A 15 -6.42 12.50 -2.83
N PRO A 16 -7.49 13.33 -2.84
CA PRO A 16 -8.07 13.88 -1.62
C PRO A 16 -8.31 12.73 -0.65
N GLU A 17 -7.90 12.86 0.62
CA GLU A 17 -7.83 11.83 1.65
C GLU A 17 -9.06 10.91 1.69
N ARG A 18 -9.17 9.99 0.73
CA ARG A 18 -10.14 8.91 0.75
C ARG A 18 -9.52 7.98 1.76
N HIS A 19 -9.94 8.11 3.02
CA HIS A 19 -9.57 7.27 4.14
C HIS A 19 -8.98 5.95 3.64
N ARG A 20 -7.64 5.84 3.69
CA ARG A 20 -6.88 4.68 3.20
C ARG A 20 -7.31 3.49 4.02
N ARG A 21 -8.42 2.87 3.63
CA ARG A 21 -9.12 1.88 4.42
C ARG A 21 -8.34 0.59 4.27
N ILE A 22 -7.63 0.25 5.33
CA ILE A 22 -6.92 -1.02 5.44
C ILE A 22 -7.90 -2.09 5.91
N SER A 23 -7.87 -3.24 5.26
CA SER A 23 -8.59 -4.45 5.67
C SER A 23 -7.58 -5.55 6.00
N ALA A 24 -7.87 -6.35 7.03
CA ALA A 24 -7.03 -7.48 7.44
C ALA A 24 -7.81 -8.79 7.22
N TYR A 25 -7.16 -9.76 6.57
CA TYR A 25 -7.73 -11.07 6.29
C TYR A 25 -6.81 -12.15 6.84
N SER A 26 -7.38 -13.12 7.57
CA SER A 26 -6.66 -14.28 8.07
C SER A 26 -7.33 -15.54 7.55
N SER A 27 -6.63 -16.30 6.71
CA SER A 27 -7.08 -17.62 6.25
C SER A 27 -6.54 -18.75 7.13
N ARG A 28 -5.53 -18.45 7.96
CA ARG A 28 -4.94 -19.33 8.97
C ARG A 28 -4.48 -18.49 10.17
N PRO A 29 -4.50 -19.04 11.39
CA PRO A 29 -4.18 -18.27 12.61
C PRO A 29 -2.80 -17.59 12.58
N ASP A 30 -1.84 -18.17 11.88
CA ASP A 30 -0.45 -17.73 11.75
C ASP A 30 -0.21 -16.78 10.56
N ARG A 31 -1.25 -16.42 9.80
CA ARG A 31 -1.11 -15.60 8.60
C ARG A 31 -2.22 -14.55 8.48
N THR A 32 -1.78 -13.30 8.40
CA THR A 32 -2.64 -12.14 8.12
C THR A 32 -2.16 -11.41 6.87
N VAL A 33 -3.10 -11.02 6.01
CA VAL A 33 -2.85 -10.23 4.80
C VAL A 33 -3.59 -8.90 4.93
N PHE A 34 -2.88 -7.81 4.66
CA PHE A 34 -3.44 -6.46 4.65
C PHE A 34 -3.68 -5.98 3.22
N THR A 35 -4.81 -5.32 2.99
CA THR A 35 -5.15 -4.74 1.68
C THR A 35 -5.60 -3.29 1.85
N GLU A 36 -5.20 -2.42 0.93
CA GLU A 36 -5.63 -1.03 0.87
C GLU A 36 -6.71 -0.83 -0.21
N SER A 37 -7.82 -0.21 0.18
CA SER A 37 -8.90 0.13 -0.75
C SER A 37 -8.44 1.14 -1.81
N GLY A 38 -8.58 0.78 -3.09
CA GLY A 38 -8.19 1.65 -4.21
C GLY A 38 -6.70 1.58 -4.58
N ASN A 39 -5.93 0.70 -3.93
CA ASN A 39 -4.53 0.45 -4.23
C ASN A 39 -4.23 -1.06 -4.24
N PRO A 40 -4.75 -1.82 -5.24
CA PRO A 40 -4.58 -3.27 -5.30
C PRO A 40 -3.16 -3.70 -5.69
N ASP A 41 -2.42 -2.82 -6.37
CA ASP A 41 -1.05 -3.08 -6.81
C ASP A 41 -0.01 -2.75 -5.74
N GLY A 42 -0.40 -2.01 -4.69
CA GLY A 42 0.44 -1.69 -3.53
C GLY A 42 0.65 -2.90 -2.63
N TRP A 43 1.90 -3.15 -2.24
CA TRP A 43 2.25 -4.25 -1.34
C TRP A 43 2.49 -3.73 0.08
N ILE A 44 1.74 -4.27 1.04
CA ILE A 44 1.94 -4.02 2.47
C ILE A 44 2.60 -5.27 3.07
N ALA A 45 3.91 -5.21 3.30
CA ALA A 45 4.68 -6.27 3.93
C ALA A 45 5.28 -5.76 5.24
N THR A 46 5.17 -6.57 6.29
CA THR A 46 5.83 -6.36 7.58
C THR A 46 6.46 -7.67 8.02
N ASP A 47 7.63 -7.59 8.63
CA ASP A 47 8.38 -8.70 9.22
C ASP A 47 8.00 -8.94 10.69
N ALA A 48 7.34 -7.97 11.33
CA ALA A 48 6.88 -8.04 12.70
C ALA A 48 5.38 -7.71 12.83
N THR A 49 4.71 -8.45 13.69
CA THR A 49 3.36 -8.16 14.19
C THR A 49 3.40 -8.14 15.71
N VAL A 50 2.75 -7.14 16.32
CA VAL A 50 2.64 -7.00 17.78
C VAL A 50 1.19 -7.20 18.21
N ASP A 51 1.00 -7.74 19.41
CA ASP A 51 -0.33 -7.86 20.00
C ASP A 51 -0.86 -6.47 20.40
N VAL A 52 -2.17 -6.29 20.30
CA VAL A 52 -2.84 -5.04 20.70
C VAL A 52 -3.14 -5.13 22.19
N GLU A 53 -2.56 -4.21 22.97
CA GLU A 53 -2.93 -4.05 24.39
C GLU A 53 -4.29 -3.33 24.51
N PRO A 54 -5.13 -3.71 25.49
CA PRO A 54 -6.44 -3.11 25.70
C PRO A 54 -6.42 -1.66 26.22
#